data_AF-A0A2E2Q9X7-F1
#
_entry.id   AF-A0A2E2Q9X7-F1
#
_cell.length_a   1.000
_cell.length_b   1.000
_cell.length_c   1.000
_cell.angle_alpha   90.00
_cell.angle_beta   90.00
_cell.angle_gamma   90.00
#
_symmetry.space_group_name_H-M   'P 1'
#
loop_
_entity.id
_entity.type
_entity.pdbx_description
1 polymer ?
#
loop_
_entity_poly.entity_id
_entity_poly.type
_entity_poly.pdbx_seq_one_letter_code
_entity_poly.pdbx_strand_id
1 'polypeptide(L)'
;MGNDFTQIYEALGVTEEQLRKADEEQGIIEIFQGVDEDGDMCYAYLGVKPSLYLEYQQKIAEQAEINLDYYGKLLYSGKGSYPDAETQKEVEEKFGIDHSLIGKFQEELEKIASSF
;
A
#
# COMPACT_ATOMS: atom_id res chain seq x y z
N MET A 1 -8.52 17.25 -12.64
CA MET A 1 -8.46 16.09 -13.56
C MET A 1 -8.34 14.89 -12.67
N GLY A 2 -9.35 14.02 -12.63
CA GLY A 2 -9.21 12.74 -11.93
C GLY A 2 -8.20 11.91 -12.70
N ASN A 3 -7.11 11.51 -12.05
CA ASN A 3 -6.19 10.54 -12.63
C ASN A 3 -6.93 9.20 -12.61
N ASP A 4 -7.36 8.76 -13.78
CA ASP A 4 -8.08 7.50 -13.94
C ASP A 4 -7.06 6.36 -14.01
N PHE A 5 -6.63 5.90 -12.84
CA PHE A 5 -5.69 4.78 -12.71
C PHE A 5 -6.21 3.49 -13.32
N THR A 6 -7.51 3.40 -13.59
CA THR A 6 -8.16 2.31 -14.33
C THR A 6 -7.45 2.04 -15.67
N GLN A 7 -7.00 3.09 -16.38
CA GLN A 7 -6.29 2.94 -17.65
C GLN A 7 -4.93 2.26 -17.50
N ILE A 8 -4.25 2.44 -16.36
CA ILE A 8 -2.97 1.78 -16.06
C ILE A 8 -3.20 0.30 -15.76
N TYR A 9 -4.24 -0.02 -14.99
CA TYR A 9 -4.62 -1.41 -14.71
C TYR A 9 -5.12 -2.14 -15.98
N GLU A 10 -5.88 -1.47 -16.84
CA GLU A 10 -6.28 -2.02 -18.14
C GLU A 10 -5.08 -2.30 -19.04
N ALA A 11 -4.10 -1.38 -19.09
CA ALA A 11 -2.85 -1.59 -19.82
C ALA A 11 -2.02 -2.77 -19.28
N LEU A 12 -2.14 -3.05 -17.97
CA LEU A 12 -1.58 -4.22 -17.30
C LEU A 12 -2.36 -5.52 -17.58
N GLY A 13 -3.47 -5.46 -18.30
CA GLY A 13 -4.36 -6.60 -18.53
C GLY A 13 -5.12 -7.02 -17.27
N VAL A 14 -5.18 -6.15 -16.25
CA VAL A 14 -5.95 -6.36 -15.02
C VAL A 14 -7.32 -5.72 -15.21
N THR A 15 -8.37 -6.54 -15.13
CA THR A 15 -9.75 -6.05 -15.25
C THR A 15 -10.25 -5.45 -13.94
N GLU A 16 -11.25 -4.56 -14.03
CA GLU A 16 -11.96 -4.05 -12.83
C GLU A 16 -12.51 -5.19 -11.96
N GLU A 17 -12.99 -6.29 -12.57
CA GLU A 17 -13.48 -7.44 -11.80
C GLU A 17 -12.35 -8.14 -11.03
N GLN A 18 -11.16 -8.26 -11.62
CA GLN A 18 -9.98 -8.82 -10.97
C GLN A 18 -9.51 -7.92 -9.82
N LEU A 19 -9.49 -6.60 -10.01
CA LEU A 19 -9.17 -5.65 -8.93
C LEU A 19 -10.18 -5.71 -7.80
N ARG A 20 -11.48 -5.73 -8.12
CA ARG A 20 -12.54 -5.82 -7.11
C ARG A 20 -12.44 -7.11 -6.29
N LYS A 21 -12.15 -8.24 -6.94
CA LYS A 21 -11.87 -9.51 -6.25
C LYS A 21 -10.61 -9.40 -5.39
N ALA A 22 -9.55 -8.79 -5.92
CA ALA A 22 -8.32 -8.58 -5.17
C ALA A 22 -8.53 -7.69 -3.94
N ASP A 23 -9.37 -6.66 -3.99
CA ASP A 23 -9.72 -5.83 -2.83
C ASP A 23 -10.49 -6.61 -1.74
N GLU A 24 -11.27 -7.63 -2.13
CA GLU A 24 -12.03 -8.47 -1.20
C GLU A 24 -11.16 -9.57 -0.57
N GLU A 25 -10.17 -10.07 -1.31
CA GLU A 25 -9.39 -11.25 -0.94
C GLU A 25 -7.97 -10.90 -0.44
N GLN A 26 -7.43 -9.74 -0.82
CA GLN A 26 -6.02 -9.38 -0.67
C GLN A 26 -5.84 -7.89 -0.30
N GLY A 27 -4.66 -7.57 0.21
CA GLY A 27 -4.21 -6.19 0.43
C GLY A 27 -2.73 -6.08 0.15
N ILE A 28 -2.30 -4.98 -0.45
CA ILE A 28 -0.88 -4.67 -0.61
C ILE A 28 -0.40 -4.11 0.72
N ILE A 29 0.60 -4.76 1.31
CA ILE A 29 1.15 -4.32 2.58
C ILE A 29 2.13 -3.18 2.36
N GLU A 30 1.84 -2.07 3.01
CA GLU A 30 2.68 -0.88 3.04
C GLU A 30 3.05 -0.54 4.48
N ILE A 31 4.29 -0.12 4.69
CA ILE A 31 4.73 0.44 5.98
C ILE A 31 4.78 1.95 5.81
N PHE A 32 3.81 2.62 6.43
CA PHE A 32 3.74 4.06 6.52
C PHE A 32 4.50 4.55 7.75
N GLN A 33 5.21 5.67 7.60
CA GLN A 33 5.86 6.37 8.71
C GLN A 33 5.30 7.78 8.81
N GLY A 34 5.07 8.26 10.02
CA GLY A 34 4.54 9.58 10.24
C GLY A 34 4.81 10.09 11.65
N VAL A 35 4.10 11.17 11.96
CA VAL A 35 4.07 11.78 13.29
C VAL A 35 2.62 11.72 13.76
N ASP A 36 2.40 11.27 14.99
CA ASP A 36 1.06 11.25 15.58
C ASP A 36 0.64 12.61 16.18
N GLU A 37 -0.54 12.65 16.79
CA GLU A 37 -1.12 13.87 17.37
C GLU A 37 -0.27 14.49 18.49
N ASP A 38 0.57 13.69 19.15
CA ASP A 38 1.46 14.12 20.24
C ASP A 38 2.81 14.64 19.72
N GLY A 39 3.06 14.55 18.41
CA GLY A 39 4.35 14.91 17.81
C GLY A 39 5.38 13.78 17.86
N ASP A 40 5.00 12.57 18.25
CA ASP A 40 5.89 11.42 18.29
C ASP A 40 5.96 10.72 16.93
N MET A 41 7.16 10.22 16.60
CA MET A 41 7.33 9.33 15.45
C MET A 41 6.53 8.04 15.66
N CYS A 42 5.82 7.64 14.63
CA CYS A 42 5.10 6.38 14.59
C CYS A 42 5.22 5.71 13.22
N TYR A 43 4.93 4.41 13.20
CA TYR A 43 4.80 3.64 11.97
C TYR A 43 3.48 2.85 11.99
N ALA A 44 3.00 2.52 10.80
CA ALA A 44 1.78 1.77 10.58
C ALA A 44 1.95 0.76 9.44
N TYR A 45 1.49 -0.46 9.65
CA TYR A 45 1.27 -1.43 8.59
C TYR A 45 -0.13 -1.26 8.05
N LEU A 46 -0.23 -1.05 6.74
CA LEU A 46 -1.46 -0.81 6.02
C LEU A 46 -1.67 -1.93 5.02
N GLY A 47 -2.85 -2.54 5.04
CA GLY A 47 -3.34 -3.34 3.93
C GLY A 47 -4.06 -2.43 2.95
N VAL A 48 -3.36 -1.92 1.95
CA VAL A 48 -3.90 -1.02 0.92
C VAL A 48 -4.68 -1.85 -0.10
N LYS A 49 -5.86 -1.38 -0.47
CA LYS A 49 -6.68 -2.02 -1.52
C LYS A 49 -5.92 -1.95 -2.85
N PRO A 50 -5.71 -3.09 -3.55
CA PRO A 50 -5.07 -3.11 -4.86
C PRO A 50 -5.62 -2.08 -5.85
N SER A 51 -6.93 -1.83 -5.88
CA SER A 51 -7.56 -0.84 -6.77
C SER A 51 -7.18 0.62 -6.45
N LEU A 52 -6.84 0.91 -5.21
CA LEU A 52 -6.51 2.27 -4.74
C LEU A 52 -5.00 2.48 -4.57
N TYR A 53 -4.18 1.47 -4.84
CA TYR A 53 -2.75 1.52 -4.55
C TYR A 53 -2.01 2.61 -5.31
N LEU A 54 -2.31 2.82 -6.59
CA LEU A 54 -1.66 3.88 -7.37
C LEU A 54 -2.07 5.28 -6.92
N GLU A 55 -3.33 5.47 -6.54
CA GLU A 55 -3.82 6.72 -5.95
C GLU A 55 -3.13 6.98 -4.61
N TYR A 56 -3.01 5.94 -3.77
CA TYR A 56 -2.30 5.98 -2.50
C TYR A 56 -0.83 6.39 -2.69
N GLN A 57 -0.10 5.75 -3.60
CA GLN A 57 1.31 6.08 -3.89
C GLN A 57 1.46 7.52 -4.38
N GLN A 58 0.54 8.01 -5.22
CA GLN A 58 0.54 9.42 -5.63
C GLN A 58 0.37 10.35 -4.42
N LYS A 59 -0.54 10.05 -3.49
CA LYS A 59 -0.77 10.88 -2.30
C LYS A 59 0.41 10.88 -1.35
N ILE A 60 1.08 9.75 -1.18
CA ILE A 60 2.33 9.64 -0.42
C ILE A 60 3.41 10.54 -1.04
N ALA A 61 3.58 10.48 -2.37
CA ALA A 61 4.55 11.32 -3.08
C ALA A 61 4.24 12.82 -2.97
N GLU A 62 2.95 13.18 -2.92
CA GLU A 62 2.48 14.56 -2.71
C GLU A 62 2.63 15.05 -1.26
N GLN A 63 3.01 14.18 -0.32
CA GLN A 63 2.98 14.45 1.13
C GLN A 63 1.61 15.00 1.59
N ALA A 64 0.54 14.51 0.96
CA ALA A 64 -0.82 14.93 1.25
C ALA A 64 -1.34 14.28 2.54
N GLU A 65 -2.40 14.84 3.10
CA GLU A 65 -3.17 14.16 4.15
C GLU A 65 -3.86 12.92 3.55
N ILE A 66 -3.73 11.77 4.22
CA ILE A 66 -4.21 10.48 3.74
C ILE A 66 -5.25 9.92 4.71
N ASN A 67 -6.45 9.66 4.19
CA ASN A 67 -7.47 8.91 4.92
C ASN A 67 -7.21 7.41 4.80
N LEU A 68 -6.61 6.81 5.83
CA LEU A 68 -6.25 5.39 5.85
C LEU A 68 -7.45 4.45 5.66
N ASP A 69 -8.64 4.81 6.17
CA ASP A 69 -9.86 4.00 6.04
C ASP A 69 -10.39 3.95 4.60
N TYR A 70 -10.07 4.97 3.80
CA TYR A 70 -10.41 4.98 2.38
C TYR A 70 -9.52 4.01 1.60
N TYR A 71 -8.20 4.20 1.72
CA TYR A 71 -7.19 3.46 0.95
C TYR A 71 -7.05 2.01 1.36
N GLY A 72 -7.35 1.67 2.61
CA GLY A 72 -7.11 0.33 3.11
C GLY A 72 -7.55 0.13 4.54
N LYS A 73 -6.81 -0.75 5.23
CA LYS A 73 -7.04 -1.06 6.63
C LYS A 73 -5.72 -0.95 7.40
N LEU A 74 -5.77 -0.26 8.54
CA LEU A 74 -4.69 -0.33 9.52
C LEU A 74 -4.63 -1.75 10.12
N LEU A 75 -3.51 -2.43 9.90
CA LEU A 75 -3.27 -3.78 10.42
C LEU A 75 -2.56 -3.74 11.76
N TYR A 76 -1.56 -2.86 11.87
CA TYR A 76 -0.74 -2.69 13.06
C TYR A 76 -0.17 -1.27 13.09
N SER A 77 0.04 -0.72 14.28
CA SER A 77 0.81 0.51 14.46
C SER A 77 1.72 0.40 15.67
N GLY A 78 2.83 1.12 15.61
CA GLY A 78 3.81 1.18 16.68
C GLY A 78 4.47 2.56 16.76
N LYS A 79 5.12 2.81 17.89
CA LYS A 79 5.91 4.03 18.11
C LYS A 79 7.32 3.84 17.53
N GLY A 80 7.95 4.95 17.16
CA GLY A 80 9.27 4.97 16.53
C GLY A 80 9.18 5.13 15.01
N SER A 81 10.34 5.21 14.37
CA SER A 81 10.42 5.44 12.92
C SER A 81 10.20 4.17 12.09
N TYR A 82 10.42 2.98 12.67
CA TYR A 82 10.30 1.71 11.95
C TYR A 82 10.14 0.54 12.92
N PRO A 83 9.41 -0.52 12.56
CA PRO A 83 9.35 -1.75 13.34
C PRO A 83 10.71 -2.44 13.38
N ASP A 84 11.06 -3.03 14.52
CA ASP A 84 12.21 -3.93 14.61
C ASP A 84 11.93 -5.26 13.89
N ALA A 85 12.98 -6.07 13.71
CA ALA A 85 12.89 -7.33 12.96
C ALA A 85 11.96 -8.36 13.62
N GLU A 86 11.82 -8.32 14.94
CA GLU A 86 10.93 -9.23 15.67
C GLU A 86 9.47 -8.84 15.44
N THR A 87 9.17 -7.55 15.53
CA THR A 87 7.86 -6.97 15.24
C THR A 87 7.46 -7.19 13.79
N GLN A 88 8.39 -6.99 12.84
CA GLN A 88 8.17 -7.27 11.43
C GLN A 88 7.73 -8.71 11.23
N LYS A 89 8.51 -9.65 11.76
CA LYS A 89 8.21 -11.07 11.64
C LYS A 89 6.87 -11.44 12.27
N GLU A 90 6.54 -10.90 13.44
CA GLU A 90 5.26 -11.17 14.11
C GLU A 90 4.08 -10.67 13.27
N VAL A 91 4.17 -9.46 12.72
CA VAL A 91 3.12 -8.88 11.87
C VAL A 91 3.00 -9.67 10.57
N GLU A 92 4.11 -10.05 9.94
CA GLU A 92 4.14 -10.86 8.72
C GLU A 92 3.49 -12.23 8.92
N GLU A 93 3.84 -12.95 9.99
CA GLU A 93 3.23 -14.24 10.33
C GLU A 93 1.75 -14.11 10.65
N LYS A 94 1.37 -13.07 11.40
CA LYS A 94 -0.01 -12.84 11.84
C LYS A 94 -0.97 -12.50 10.71
N PHE A 95 -0.51 -11.73 9.73
CA PHE A 95 -1.34 -11.28 8.61
C PHE A 95 -1.09 -12.06 7.32
N GLY A 96 -0.20 -13.07 7.33
CA GLY A 96 0.10 -13.90 6.17
C GLY A 96 0.76 -13.12 5.04
N ILE A 97 1.61 -12.15 5.39
CA ILE A 97 2.22 -11.21 4.45
C ILE A 97 3.36 -11.92 3.72
N ASP A 98 3.25 -12.03 2.41
CA ASP A 98 4.32 -12.54 1.54
C ASP A 98 4.93 -11.40 0.72
N HIS A 99 6.12 -10.94 1.15
CA HIS A 99 6.87 -9.88 0.48
C HIS A 99 7.30 -10.24 -0.95
N SER A 100 7.28 -11.51 -1.35
CA SER A 100 7.64 -11.93 -2.72
C SER A 100 6.60 -11.52 -3.77
N LEU A 101 5.34 -11.34 -3.36
CA LEU A 101 4.26 -10.85 -4.22
C LEU A 101 4.36 -9.33 -4.42
N ILE A 102 4.68 -8.59 -3.37
CA ILE A 102 4.83 -7.13 -3.40
C ILE A 102 5.99 -6.73 -4.31
N GLY A 103 7.14 -7.40 -4.21
CA GLY A 103 8.30 -7.11 -5.06
C GLY A 103 8.02 -7.30 -6.55
N LYS A 104 7.27 -8.35 -6.93
CA LYS A 104 6.86 -8.56 -8.32
C LYS A 104 5.90 -7.48 -8.81
N PHE A 105 4.96 -7.05 -7.97
CA PHE A 105 4.02 -6.00 -8.31
C PHE A 105 4.72 -4.64 -8.49
N GLN A 106 5.66 -4.31 -7.60
CA GLN A 106 6.47 -3.09 -7.68
C GLN A 106 7.40 -3.08 -8.91
N GLU A 107 8.09 -4.18 -9.22
CA GLU A 107 8.92 -4.27 -10.42
C GLU A 107 8.12 -4.05 -11.72
N GLU A 108 6.89 -4.57 -11.80
CA GLU A 108 6.03 -4.38 -12.97
C GLU A 108 5.53 -2.93 -13.06
N LEU A 109 5.21 -2.30 -11.93
CA LEU A 109 4.85 -0.88 -11.89
C LEU A 109 6.03 0.03 -12.28
N GLU A 110 7.23 -0.23 -11.79
CA GLU A 110 8.43 0.57 -12.10
C GLU A 110 8.86 0.46 -13.56
N LYS A 111 8.75 -0.73 -14.18
CA LYS A 111 9.00 -0.91 -15.62
C LYS A 111 8.08 -0.05 -16.48
N ILE A 112 6.83 0.12 -16.05
CA ILE A 112 5.82 0.89 -16.78
C ILE A 112 6.03 2.38 -16.57
N ALA A 113 6.27 2.81 -15.32
CA ALA A 113 6.59 4.21 -15.01
C ALA A 113 7.86 4.70 -15.74
N SER A 114 8.81 3.81 -16.00
CA SER A 114 10.05 4.11 -16.75
C SER A 114 9.89 4.05 -18.27
N SER A 115 8.71 3.65 -18.77
CA SER A 115 8.41 3.50 -20.21
C SER A 115 7.57 4.67 -20.78
N PHE A 116 7.24 5.67 -19.94
CA PHE A 116 6.61 6.94 -20.32
C PHE A 116 7.60 8.11 -20.16
#